data_AF-A0A967YWT7-F1
#
_entry.id   AF-A0A967YWT7-F1
#
_cell.length_a   1.000
_cell.length_b   1.000
_cell.length_c   1.000
_cell.angle_alpha   90.00
_cell.angle_beta   90.00
_cell.angle_gamma   90.00
#
_symmetry.space_group_name_H-M   'P 1'
#
loop_
_entity.id
_entity.type
_entity.pdbx_description
1 polymer ?
#
loop_
_entity_poly.entity_id
_entity_poly.type
_entity_poly.pdbx_seq_one_letter_code
_entity_poly.pdbx_strand_id
1 'polypeptide(L)'
;MRLPESKIKQGILHPEAKVRYTAVGYFSESYSRDPSVMPLVIEAVEKYGWKGAYYLIGHASSLAQTEDTLRWIFHELNREIDKNDMDQVNYLYNLGRMLYRTDPGLLLRHETDIIECRGLFKGVSQSIAERIEMLS
;
A
#
# COMPACT_ATOMS: atom_id res chain seq x y z
N MET A 1 0.05 -10.23 28.31
CA MET A 1 0.94 -9.06 28.18
C MET A 1 1.21 -8.83 26.70
N ARG A 2 0.86 -7.66 26.16
CA ARG A 2 1.09 -7.31 24.75
C ARG A 2 2.57 -6.97 24.55
N LEU A 3 3.16 -7.35 23.41
CA LEU A 3 4.50 -6.87 23.05
C LEU A 3 4.48 -5.34 22.85
N PRO A 4 5.58 -4.63 23.16
CA PRO A 4 5.72 -3.22 22.78
C PRO A 4 5.58 -3.03 21.26
N GLU A 5 5.01 -1.90 20.82
CA GLU A 5 4.83 -1.60 19.39
C GLU A 5 6.15 -1.65 18.61
N SER A 6 7.25 -1.22 19.20
CA SER A 6 8.59 -1.31 18.60
C SER A 6 9.01 -2.75 18.28
N LYS A 7 8.68 -3.71 19.14
CA LYS A 7 8.90 -5.15 18.91
C LYS A 7 7.99 -5.69 17.80
N ILE A 8 6.76 -5.20 17.71
CA ILE A 8 5.83 -5.62 16.65
C ILE A 8 6.27 -5.04 15.29
N LYS A 9 6.77 -3.80 15.24
CA LYS A 9 7.36 -3.20 14.04
C LYS A 9 8.52 -4.03 13.48
N GLN A 10 9.39 -4.56 14.33
CA GLN A 10 10.45 -5.49 13.92
C GLN A 10 9.89 -6.75 13.22
N GLY A 11 8.69 -7.19 13.60
CA GLY A 11 7.99 -8.31 12.97
C GLY A 11 7.66 -8.08 11.49
N ILE A 12 7.49 -6.82 11.05
CA ILE A 12 7.23 -6.48 9.64
C ILE A 12 8.42 -6.84 8.76
N LEU A 13 9.64 -6.81 9.29
CA LEU A 13 10.88 -7.14 8.57
C LEU A 13 11.33 -8.59 8.79
N HIS A 14 10.55 -9.41 9.49
CA HIS A 14 10.90 -10.78 9.84
C HIS A 14 11.03 -11.68 8.59
N PRO A 15 11.96 -12.64 8.53
CA PRO A 15 12.13 -13.52 7.37
C PRO A 15 10.90 -14.39 7.08
N GLU A 16 10.17 -14.80 8.12
CA GLU A 16 8.94 -15.58 7.96
C GLU A 16 7.75 -14.69 7.56
N ALA A 17 7.14 -15.01 6.42
CA ALA A 17 6.04 -14.23 5.85
C ALA A 17 4.83 -14.10 6.78
N LYS A 18 4.45 -15.18 7.47
CA LYS A 18 3.31 -15.15 8.41
C LYS A 18 3.52 -14.14 9.53
N VAL A 19 4.73 -14.06 10.07
CA VAL A 19 5.08 -13.07 11.10
C VAL A 19 4.92 -11.64 10.56
N ARG A 20 5.37 -11.38 9.32
CA ARG A 20 5.17 -10.07 8.67
C ARG A 20 3.69 -9.73 8.53
N TYR A 21 2.87 -10.67 8.05
CA TYR A 21 1.45 -10.43 7.82
C TYR A 21 0.70 -10.14 9.13
N THR A 22 0.99 -10.91 10.18
CA THR A 22 0.43 -10.68 11.51
C THR A 22 0.85 -9.32 12.07
N ALA A 23 2.12 -8.93 11.92
CA ALA A 23 2.61 -7.63 12.38
C ALA A 23 1.94 -6.47 11.63
N VAL A 24 1.83 -6.55 10.30
CA VAL A 24 1.14 -5.52 9.50
C VAL A 24 -0.35 -5.46 9.83
N GLY A 25 -1.03 -6.61 9.90
CA GLY A 25 -2.46 -6.68 10.25
C GLY A 25 -2.77 -5.99 11.58
N TYR A 26 -1.92 -6.20 12.59
CA TYR A 26 -2.02 -5.50 13.87
C TYR A 26 -2.00 -3.97 13.73
N PHE A 27 -1.08 -3.39 12.95
CA PHE A 27 -1.01 -1.94 12.78
C PHE A 27 -2.18 -1.43 11.93
N SER A 28 -2.57 -2.18 10.90
CA SER A 28 -3.70 -1.83 10.05
C SER A 28 -5.04 -1.76 10.79
N GLU A 29 -5.21 -2.57 11.85
CA GLU A 29 -6.42 -2.61 12.66
C GLU A 29 -6.37 -1.63 13.85
N SER A 30 -5.21 -1.49 14.50
CA SER A 30 -5.10 -0.75 15.77
C SER A 30 -4.46 0.63 15.65
N TYR A 31 -3.65 0.87 14.62
CA TYR A 31 -2.80 2.07 14.47
C TYR A 31 -2.68 2.50 13.00
N SER A 32 -3.78 2.42 12.27
CA SER A 32 -3.82 2.71 10.83
C SER A 32 -3.31 4.12 10.48
N ARG A 33 -3.32 5.05 11.43
CA ARG A 33 -2.86 6.44 11.25
C ARG A 33 -1.36 6.66 11.52
N ASP A 34 -0.60 5.65 11.96
CA ASP A 34 0.84 5.79 12.20
C ASP A 34 1.61 5.77 10.87
N PRO A 35 2.20 6.91 10.42
CA PRO A 35 2.88 7.00 9.13
C PRO A 35 4.22 6.25 9.10
N SER A 36 4.75 5.82 10.26
CA SER A 36 6.03 5.12 10.32
C SER A 36 5.95 3.63 10.00
N VAL A 37 4.75 3.08 9.80
CA VAL A 37 4.55 1.64 9.53
C VAL A 37 4.74 1.31 8.04
N MET A 38 4.18 2.12 7.14
CA MET A 38 4.23 1.85 5.69
C MET A 38 5.67 1.80 5.15
N PRO A 39 6.64 2.65 5.58
CA PRO A 39 8.04 2.51 5.18
C PRO A 39 8.64 1.12 5.50
N LEU A 40 8.27 0.51 6.62
CA LEU A 40 8.72 -0.84 6.98
C LEU A 40 8.11 -1.92 6.08
N VAL A 41 6.87 -1.69 5.62
CA VAL A 41 6.21 -2.57 4.64
C VAL A 41 6.94 -2.50 3.31
N ILE A 42 7.28 -1.28 2.84
CA ILE A 42 8.05 -1.06 1.62
C ILE A 42 9.40 -1.77 1.71
N GLU A 43 10.15 -1.56 2.80
CA GLU A 43 11.44 -2.23 3.03
C GLU A 43 11.29 -3.76 2.99
N ALA A 44 10.22 -4.32 3.57
CA ALA A 44 9.95 -5.75 3.50
C ALA A 44 9.69 -6.23 2.05
N VAL A 45 8.97 -5.45 1.24
CA VAL A 45 8.75 -5.78 -0.18
C VAL A 45 10.06 -5.75 -0.96
N GLU A 46 10.88 -4.72 -0.76
CA GLU A 46 12.19 -4.59 -1.44
C GLU A 46 13.13 -5.73 -1.04
N LYS A 47 13.13 -6.11 0.23
CA LYS A 47 13.99 -7.17 0.77
C LYS A 47 13.58 -8.58 0.34
N TYR A 48 12.29 -8.88 0.34
CA TYR A 48 11.78 -10.25 0.11
C TYR A 48 11.17 -10.46 -1.28
N GLY A 49 11.06 -9.41 -2.08
CA GLY A 49 10.54 -9.43 -3.44
C GLY A 49 9.03 -9.18 -3.53
N TRP A 50 8.63 -8.46 -4.58
CA TRP A 50 7.24 -8.03 -4.79
C TRP A 50 6.31 -9.12 -5.30
N LYS A 51 6.82 -10.12 -6.04
CA LYS A 51 5.98 -11.16 -6.70
C LYS A 51 5.12 -11.98 -5.73
N GLY A 52 5.54 -12.12 -4.47
CA GLY A 52 4.77 -12.78 -3.41
C GLY A 52 4.19 -11.83 -2.35
N ALA A 53 4.26 -10.52 -2.57
CA ALA A 53 3.94 -9.52 -1.56
C ALA A 53 2.46 -9.11 -1.51
N TYR A 54 1.59 -9.66 -2.37
CA TYR A 54 0.20 -9.23 -2.45
C TYR A 54 -0.56 -9.37 -1.12
N TYR A 55 -0.30 -10.43 -0.34
CA TYR A 55 -0.89 -10.59 0.99
C TYR A 55 -0.43 -9.49 1.95
N LEU A 56 0.87 -9.18 1.95
CA LEU A 56 1.45 -8.12 2.78
C LEU A 56 0.83 -6.76 2.47
N ILE A 57 0.76 -6.41 1.19
CA ILE A 57 0.14 -5.16 0.70
C ILE A 57 -1.37 -5.15 0.98
N GLY A 58 -2.05 -6.29 0.83
CA GLY A 58 -3.45 -6.43 1.20
C GLY A 58 -3.70 -6.07 2.68
N HIS A 59 -2.86 -6.59 3.58
CA HIS A 59 -2.90 -6.23 5.00
C HIS A 59 -2.55 -4.76 5.23
N ALA A 60 -1.62 -4.17 4.49
CA ALA A 60 -1.22 -2.78 4.63
C ALA A 60 -2.23 -1.76 4.07
N SER A 61 -3.32 -2.21 3.45
CA SER A 61 -4.24 -1.34 2.68
C SER A 61 -4.95 -0.23 3.46
N SER A 62 -4.96 -0.25 4.79
CA SER A 62 -5.50 0.82 5.64
C SER A 62 -4.43 1.70 6.29
N LEU A 63 -3.14 1.39 6.11
CA LEU A 63 -2.06 2.17 6.71
C LEU A 63 -1.99 3.58 6.10
N ALA A 64 -1.62 4.53 6.94
CA ALA A 64 -1.40 5.92 6.55
C ALA A 64 -0.30 5.99 5.48
N GLN A 65 -0.57 6.81 4.47
CA GLN A 65 0.36 7.09 3.39
C GLN A 65 1.02 8.45 3.63
N THR A 66 2.21 8.60 3.07
CA THR A 66 3.00 9.83 3.02
C THR A 66 3.36 10.12 1.57
N GLU A 67 3.91 11.30 1.30
CA GLU A 67 4.42 11.66 -0.03
C GLU A 67 5.40 10.61 -0.59
N ASP A 68 6.31 10.10 0.25
CA ASP A 68 7.27 9.07 -0.16
C ASP A 68 6.58 7.74 -0.48
N THR A 69 5.60 7.34 0.33
CA THR A 69 4.91 6.06 0.10
C THR A 69 3.99 6.13 -1.12
N LEU A 70 3.41 7.30 -1.44
CA LEU A 70 2.66 7.49 -2.68
C LEU A 70 3.54 7.40 -3.91
N ARG A 71 4.70 8.06 -3.92
CA ARG A 71 5.67 7.93 -5.01
C ARG A 71 6.06 6.47 -5.24
N TRP A 72 6.28 5.73 -4.16
CA TRP A 72 6.53 4.29 -4.24
C TRP A 72 5.33 3.53 -4.82
N ILE A 73 4.10 3.79 -4.35
CA ILE A 73 2.89 3.14 -4.87
C ILE A 73 2.72 3.38 -6.38
N PHE A 74 2.88 4.62 -6.86
CA PHE A 74 2.79 4.93 -8.29
C PHE A 74 3.88 4.26 -9.12
N HIS A 75 5.11 4.18 -8.59
CA HIS A 75 6.18 3.42 -9.22
C HIS A 75 5.81 1.94 -9.36
N GLU A 76 5.34 1.31 -8.28
CA GLU A 76 4.93 -0.10 -8.28
C GLU A 76 3.73 -0.37 -9.22
N LEU A 77 2.75 0.52 -9.24
CA LEU A 77 1.58 0.40 -10.11
C LEU A 77 1.93 0.48 -11.60
N ASN A 78 3.05 1.10 -11.97
CA ASN A 78 3.50 1.16 -13.37
C ASN A 78 4.37 -0.03 -13.78
N ARG A 79 4.54 -1.04 -12.92
CA ARG A 79 5.28 -2.26 -13.27
C ARG A 79 4.60 -3.05 -14.38
N GLU A 80 5.42 -3.65 -15.24
CA GLU A 80 4.96 -4.68 -16.15
C GLU A 80 4.71 -5.97 -15.38
N ILE A 81 3.53 -6.55 -15.55
CA ILE A 81 3.11 -7.78 -14.88
C ILE A 81 2.69 -8.85 -15.89
N ASP A 82 2.80 -10.11 -15.48
CA ASP A 82 2.11 -11.21 -16.15
C ASP A 82 0.64 -11.20 -15.72
N LYS A 83 -0.27 -10.90 -16.66
CA LYS A 83 -1.71 -10.85 -16.39
C LYS A 83 -2.33 -12.21 -16.09
N ASN A 84 -1.62 -13.32 -16.36
CA ASN A 84 -2.05 -14.66 -15.99
C ASN A 84 -1.59 -15.05 -14.58
N ASP A 85 -0.70 -14.27 -13.96
CA ASP A 85 -0.26 -14.46 -12.59
C ASP A 85 -1.17 -13.66 -11.64
N MET A 86 -2.09 -14.37 -10.99
CA MET A 86 -3.07 -13.75 -10.08
C MET A 86 -2.42 -13.07 -8.88
N ASP A 87 -1.24 -13.49 -8.43
CA ASP A 87 -0.55 -12.85 -7.30
C ASP A 87 -0.06 -11.46 -7.71
N GLN A 88 0.45 -11.30 -8.94
CA GLN A 88 0.85 -10.00 -9.48
C GLN A 88 -0.36 -9.09 -9.74
N VAL A 89 -1.46 -9.64 -10.25
CA VAL A 89 -2.71 -8.88 -10.43
C VAL A 89 -3.25 -8.40 -9.08
N ASN A 90 -3.28 -9.27 -8.07
CA ASN A 90 -3.73 -8.92 -6.72
C ASN A 90 -2.80 -7.92 -6.03
N TYR A 91 -1.50 -7.97 -6.32
CA TYR A 91 -0.53 -7.00 -5.83
C TYR A 91 -0.88 -5.59 -6.32
N LEU A 92 -1.08 -5.39 -7.63
CA LEU A 92 -1.49 -4.10 -8.19
C LEU A 92 -2.87 -3.67 -7.68
N TYR A 93 -3.81 -4.62 -7.53
CA TYR A 93 -5.13 -4.34 -6.98
C TYR A 93 -5.07 -3.77 -5.56
N ASN A 94 -4.25 -4.38 -4.69
CA ASN A 94 -4.12 -3.92 -3.31
C ASN A 94 -3.41 -2.56 -3.23
N LEU A 95 -2.47 -2.26 -4.13
CA LEU A 95 -1.85 -0.93 -4.25
C LEU A 95 -2.89 0.13 -4.69
N GLY A 96 -3.72 -0.17 -5.70
CA GLY A 96 -4.80 0.73 -6.10
C GLY A 96 -5.81 0.99 -4.98
N ARG A 97 -6.11 -0.05 -4.18
CA ARG A 97 -6.97 0.08 -3.00
C ARG A 97 -6.37 0.96 -1.90
N MET A 98 -5.04 1.02 -1.77
CA MET A 98 -4.39 1.97 -0.86
C MET A 98 -4.68 3.41 -1.28
N LEU A 99 -4.52 3.75 -2.57
CA LEU A 99 -4.81 5.10 -3.07
C LEU A 99 -6.26 5.52 -2.81
N TYR A 100 -7.21 4.60 -2.95
CA TYR A 100 -8.61 4.87 -2.63
C TYR A 100 -8.84 5.24 -1.15
N ARG A 101 -7.98 4.78 -0.24
CA ARG A 101 -8.10 5.04 1.21
C ARG A 101 -7.20 6.17 1.69
N THR A 102 -6.25 6.60 0.88
CA THR A 102 -5.36 7.72 1.17
C THR A 102 -6.14 9.01 1.39
N ASP A 103 -5.59 9.85 2.26
CA ASP A 103 -6.02 11.23 2.45
C ASP A 103 -6.07 11.96 1.08
N PRO A 104 -7.26 12.37 0.63
CA PRO A 104 -7.42 13.01 -0.66
C PRO A 104 -6.67 14.36 -0.78
N GLY A 105 -6.37 15.06 0.32
CA GLY A 105 -5.50 16.24 0.29
C GLY A 105 -4.05 15.92 -0.10
N LEU A 106 -3.60 14.70 0.19
CA LEU A 106 -2.30 14.18 -0.27
C LEU A 106 -2.36 13.77 -1.75
N LEU A 107 -3.50 13.23 -2.21
CA LEU A 107 -3.70 12.81 -3.60
C LEU A 107 -3.85 13.98 -4.58
N LEU A 108 -4.32 15.14 -4.12
CA LEU A 108 -4.50 16.36 -4.93
C LEU A 108 -3.22 16.75 -5.70
N ARG A 109 -2.04 16.47 -5.14
CA ARG A 109 -0.74 16.79 -5.76
C ARG A 109 -0.31 15.80 -6.84
N HIS A 110 -1.06 14.71 -6.99
CA HIS A 110 -0.75 13.55 -7.83
C HIS A 110 -1.84 13.25 -8.85
N GLU A 111 -2.71 14.21 -9.18
CA GLU A 111 -3.80 14.00 -10.15
C GLU A 111 -3.29 13.43 -11.49
N THR A 112 -2.21 14.01 -12.03
CA THR A 112 -1.59 13.53 -13.27
C THR A 112 -1.11 12.08 -13.12
N ASP A 113 -0.42 11.76 -12.02
CA ASP A 113 0.04 10.39 -11.76
C ASP A 113 -1.15 9.41 -11.71
N ILE A 114 -2.26 9.79 -11.07
CA ILE A 114 -3.48 8.95 -10.96
C ILE A 114 -4.14 8.70 -12.32
N ILE A 115 -4.17 9.71 -13.19
CA ILE A 115 -4.78 9.61 -14.52
C ILE A 115 -3.91 8.75 -15.45
N GLU A 116 -2.60 8.89 -15.38
CA GLU A 116 -1.66 8.23 -16.29
C GLU A 116 -1.20 6.84 -15.81
N CYS A 117 -1.50 6.48 -14.56
CA CYS A 117 -1.02 5.23 -13.96
C CYS A 117 -1.60 3.98 -14.64
N ARG A 118 -0.73 3.16 -15.23
CA ARG A 118 -1.11 2.00 -16.06
C ARG A 118 -1.73 0.85 -15.27
N GLY A 119 -1.27 0.63 -14.04
CA GLY A 119 -1.75 -0.47 -13.20
C GLY A 119 -3.02 -0.17 -12.41
N LEU A 120 -3.55 1.05 -12.50
CA LEU A 120 -4.84 1.37 -11.89
C LEU A 120 -5.99 0.76 -12.69
N PHE A 121 -6.86 0.06 -11.96
CA PHE A 121 -8.04 -0.55 -12.56
C PHE A 121 -9.02 0.52 -13.04
N LYS A 122 -9.65 0.25 -14.19
CA LYS A 122 -10.65 1.13 -14.78
C LYS A 122 -11.76 1.42 -13.74
N GLY A 123 -11.97 2.70 -13.44
CA GLY A 123 -12.92 3.18 -12.43
C GLY A 123 -12.27 3.66 -11.14
N VAL A 124 -11.11 3.13 -10.73
CA VAL A 124 -10.42 3.58 -9.51
C VAL A 124 -9.92 5.02 -9.66
N SER A 125 -9.29 5.36 -10.79
CA SER A 125 -8.84 6.73 -11.06
C SER A 125 -10.00 7.73 -11.05
N GLN A 126 -11.16 7.36 -11.60
CA GLN A 126 -12.36 8.19 -11.58
C GLN A 126 -12.88 8.39 -10.15
N SER A 127 -13.03 7.30 -9.37
CA SER A 127 -13.46 7.41 -7.98
C SER A 127 -12.49 8.19 -7.10
N ILE A 128 -11.19 8.17 -7.40
CA ILE A 128 -10.21 9.01 -6.72
C ILE A 128 -10.39 10.48 -7.13
N ALA A 129 -10.55 10.78 -8.42
CA ALA A 129 -10.80 12.13 -8.91
C ALA A 129 -12.06 12.75 -8.28
N GLU A 130 -13.18 12.01 -8.27
CA GLU A 130 -14.44 12.43 -7.64
C GLU A 130 -14.23 12.75 -6.13
N ARG A 131 -13.42 11.96 -5.41
CA ARG A 131 -13.09 12.21 -3.99
C ARG A 131 -12.23 13.46 -3.79
N ILE A 132 -11.35 13.78 -4.74
CA ILE A 132 -10.50 14.99 -4.71
C ILE A 132 -11.39 16.22 -4.96
N GLU A 133 -12.27 16.17 -5.96
CA GLU A 133 -13.20 17.26 -6.29
C GLU A 133 -14.10 17.64 -5.12
N MET A 134 -14.56 16.68 -4.30
CA MET A 134 -15.40 16.94 -3.12
C MET A 134 -14.74 17.79 -2.02
N LEU A 135 -13.44 18.08 -2.11
CA LEU A 135 -12.69 18.89 -1.14
C LEU A 135 -12.38 20.30 -1.63
N SER A 136 -12.63 20.56 -2.91
CA SER A 136 -12.42 21.86 -3.57
C SER A 136 -13.66 22.75 -3.40
#